data_AF-A0A968SHD3-F1
#
_entry.id   AF-A0A968SHD3-F1
#
_cell.length_a   1.000
_cell.length_b   1.000
_cell.length_c   1.000
_cell.angle_alpha   90.00
_cell.angle_beta   90.00
_cell.angle_gamma   90.00
#
_symmetry.space_group_name_H-M   'P 1'
#
loop_
_entity.id
_entity.type
_entity.pdbx_description
1 polymer ?
#
loop_
_entity_poly.entity_id
_entity_poly.type
_entity_poly.pdbx_seq_one_letter_code
_entity_poly.pdbx_strand_id
1 'polypeptide(L)'
;MLLASILFYFQVLQPRIINQISLQAQAQSIQISNTFSSQINELAKIQSEILNKNLNSFTEVCNPTQFYNNQDNDQFKIEQLNKKLQPNSDNKNLKNYNIFSQKDIRGTFNKHYQLYESELAQLQQEEVKLKEFLSYKDYKNHWIENCIGFQGSINPNTNIEEICQQQSKLPKSYKELNNLYTELENIEQEQKTLCEDWNNTLLFIPNNEGLFVNNETFKLKWTDLYSKITTLDQEVITSFNAENLNQKIGMFEEKTSQVIDKIIQITKSKKGLINMFYLLDVKPSEIIN
;
A
#
# COMPACT_ATOMS: atom_id res chain seq x y z
N MET A 1 48.18 -27.04 29.37
CA MET A 1 47.75 -25.75 28.77
C MET A 1 46.68 -25.91 27.70
N LEU A 2 46.88 -26.72 26.66
CA LEU A 2 45.88 -26.94 25.59
C LEU A 2 44.48 -27.35 26.07
N LEU A 3 44.36 -28.31 27.00
CA LEU A 3 43.06 -28.72 27.56
C LEU A 3 42.34 -27.59 28.31
N ALA A 4 43.06 -26.78 29.08
CA ALA A 4 42.50 -25.64 29.81
C ALA A 4 42.02 -24.53 28.85
N SER A 5 42.73 -24.29 27.75
CA SER A 5 42.32 -23.34 26.71
C SER A 5 41.07 -23.81 25.96
N ILE A 6 40.98 -25.11 25.66
CA ILE A 6 39.81 -25.73 25.03
C ILE A 6 38.60 -25.64 25.99
N LEU A 7 38.78 -25.98 27.27
CA LEU A 7 37.73 -25.89 28.28
C LEU A 7 37.23 -24.44 28.45
N PHE A 8 38.13 -23.46 28.55
CA PHE A 8 37.72 -22.05 28.63
C PHE A 8 36.93 -21.58 27.40
N TYR A 9 37.34 -22.00 26.20
CA TYR A 9 36.66 -21.65 24.95
C TYR A 9 35.24 -22.23 24.89
N PHE A 10 35.05 -23.52 25.23
CA PHE A 10 33.75 -24.18 25.17
C PHE A 10 32.85 -23.89 26.39
N GLN A 11 33.41 -23.67 27.58
CA GLN A 11 32.63 -23.46 28.81
C GLN A 11 32.28 -22.00 29.06
N VAL A 12 33.16 -21.07 28.68
CA VAL A 12 33.00 -19.65 29.04
C VAL A 12 32.75 -18.81 27.80
N LEU A 13 33.59 -18.95 26.77
CA LEU A 13 33.56 -18.06 25.63
C LEU A 13 32.38 -18.34 24.69
N GLN A 14 32.19 -19.59 24.25
CA GLN A 14 31.10 -19.95 23.35
C GLN A 14 29.71 -19.65 23.93
N PRO A 15 29.36 -20.07 25.16
CA PRO A 15 28.03 -19.80 25.72
C PRO A 15 27.74 -18.31 25.87
N ARG A 16 28.76 -17.50 26.22
CA ARG A 16 28.64 -16.03 26.27
C ARG A 16 28.37 -15.43 24.89
N ILE A 17 29.12 -15.84 23.87
CA ILE A 17 28.94 -15.34 22.50
C ILE A 17 27.56 -15.78 21.95
N ILE A 18 27.15 -17.04 22.14
CA ILE A 18 25.81 -17.52 21.74
C ILE A 18 24.72 -16.67 22.40
N ASN A 19 24.86 -16.38 23.69
CA ASN A 19 23.90 -15.55 24.42
C ASN A 19 23.85 -14.12 23.86
N GLN A 20 25.00 -13.53 23.53
CA GLN A 20 25.07 -12.20 22.93
C GLN A 20 24.41 -12.15 21.55
N ILE A 21 24.71 -13.11 20.67
CA ILE A 21 24.09 -13.18 19.33
C ILE A 21 22.59 -13.41 19.45
N SER A 22 22.15 -14.28 20.37
CA SER A 22 20.73 -14.52 20.65
C SER A 22 20.02 -13.23 21.07
N LEU A 23 20.58 -12.50 22.05
CA LEU A 23 20.01 -11.24 22.50
C LEU A 23 19.97 -10.19 21.39
N GLN A 24 21.02 -10.10 20.57
CA GLN A 24 21.04 -9.21 19.42
C GLN A 24 19.96 -9.57 18.40
N ALA A 25 19.81 -10.86 18.07
CA ALA A 25 18.81 -11.34 17.11
C ALA A 25 17.37 -11.11 17.60
N GLN A 26 17.12 -11.27 18.89
CA GLN A 26 15.82 -10.94 19.49
C GLN A 26 15.55 -9.44 19.41
N ALA A 27 16.50 -8.60 19.84
CA ALA A 27 16.35 -7.14 19.80
C ALA A 27 16.12 -6.62 18.37
N GLN A 28 16.87 -7.14 17.39
CA GLN A 28 16.69 -6.78 15.99
C GLN A 28 15.34 -7.29 15.43
N SER A 29 14.86 -8.47 15.84
CA SER A 29 13.53 -8.96 15.42
C SER A 29 12.40 -8.06 15.96
N ILE A 30 12.50 -7.64 17.23
CA ILE A 30 11.57 -6.66 17.82
C ILE A 30 11.64 -5.33 17.06
N GLN A 31 12.84 -4.86 16.73
CA GLN A 31 13.03 -3.63 15.96
C GLN A 31 12.41 -3.73 14.56
N ILE A 32 12.54 -4.87 13.87
CA ILE A 32 11.88 -5.12 12.59
C ILE A 32 10.36 -5.04 12.75
N SER A 33 9.79 -5.71 13.76
CA SER A 33 8.34 -5.65 14.04
C SER A 33 7.86 -4.23 14.31
N ASN A 34 8.56 -3.48 15.16
CA ASN A 34 8.20 -2.09 15.45
C ASN A 34 8.30 -1.20 14.20
N THR A 35 9.32 -1.43 13.36
CA THR A 35 9.49 -0.70 12.09
C THR A 35 8.32 -1.01 11.16
N PHE A 36 7.95 -2.28 11.02
CA PHE A 36 6.83 -2.72 10.20
C PHE A 36 5.49 -2.13 10.68
N SER A 37 5.20 -2.21 11.98
CA SER A 37 3.98 -1.61 12.55
C SER A 37 3.94 -0.09 12.33
N SER A 38 5.07 0.60 12.48
CA SER A 38 5.16 2.04 12.17
C SER A 38 4.90 2.34 10.69
N GLN A 39 5.44 1.53 9.78
CA GLN A 39 5.24 1.67 8.33
C GLN A 39 3.77 1.46 7.96
N ILE A 40 3.08 0.47 8.53
CA ILE A 40 1.65 0.25 8.32
C ILE A 40 0.81 1.39 8.89
N ASN A 41 1.09 1.83 10.12
CA ASN A 41 0.33 2.93 10.74
C ASN A 41 0.44 4.23 9.94
N GLU A 42 1.62 4.50 9.37
CA GLU A 42 1.79 5.65 8.49
C GLU A 42 1.02 5.49 7.16
N LEU A 43 1.04 4.30 6.55
CA LEU A 43 0.23 3.98 5.38
C LEU A 43 -1.26 4.24 5.65
N ALA A 44 -1.79 3.69 6.74
CA ALA A 44 -3.19 3.85 7.13
C ALA A 44 -3.56 5.33 7.35
N LYS A 45 -2.66 6.11 7.95
CA LYS A 45 -2.85 7.56 8.13
C LYS A 45 -2.89 8.29 6.80
N ILE A 46 -1.94 8.04 5.89
CA ILE A 46 -1.91 8.66 4.57
C ILE A 46 -3.15 8.28 3.74
N GLN A 47 -3.53 6.99 3.76
CA GLN A 47 -4.78 6.53 3.15
C GLN A 47 -5.98 7.29 3.69
N SER A 48 -6.13 7.37 5.02
CA SER A 48 -7.25 8.09 5.65
C SER A 48 -7.25 9.58 5.33
N GLU A 49 -6.08 10.24 5.30
CA GLU A 49 -5.98 11.65 4.92
C GLU A 49 -6.38 11.89 3.46
N ILE A 50 -5.89 11.06 2.54
CA ILE A 50 -6.21 11.15 1.12
C ILE A 50 -7.69 10.82 0.89
N LEU A 51 -8.24 9.81 1.56
CA LEU A 51 -9.66 9.47 1.46
C LEU A 51 -10.52 10.59 2.05
N ASN A 52 -10.39 10.92 3.33
CA ASN A 52 -11.28 11.88 4.00
C ASN A 52 -11.27 13.28 3.35
N LYS A 53 -10.14 13.73 2.80
CA LYS A 53 -10.06 15.01 2.07
C LYS A 53 -10.72 14.98 0.70
N ASN A 54 -10.81 13.81 0.09
CA ASN A 54 -11.29 13.63 -1.29
C ASN A 54 -12.68 12.99 -1.34
N LEU A 55 -13.28 12.71 -0.17
CA LEU A 55 -14.63 12.16 0.01
C LEU A 55 -15.68 13.23 0.34
N ASN A 56 -15.47 14.48 -0.06
CA ASN A 56 -16.47 15.52 0.13
C ASN A 56 -17.82 15.08 -0.47
N SER A 57 -18.88 15.28 0.32
CA SER A 57 -20.23 14.84 0.00
C SER A 57 -20.84 15.62 -1.17
N PHE A 58 -21.71 14.93 -1.91
CA PHE A 58 -22.52 15.32 -3.05
C PHE A 58 -23.24 16.70 -3.00
N THR A 59 -23.33 17.38 -1.85
CA THR A 59 -24.10 18.63 -1.71
C THR A 59 -23.40 19.90 -2.21
N GLU A 60 -22.16 19.84 -2.67
CA GLU A 60 -21.39 21.00 -3.18
C GLU A 60 -21.07 20.88 -4.69
N VAL A 61 -21.89 20.13 -5.41
CA VAL A 61 -21.68 19.81 -6.82
C VAL A 61 -21.93 21.04 -7.70
N CYS A 62 -20.87 21.41 -8.43
CA CYS A 62 -20.74 22.56 -9.35
C CYS A 62 -20.41 23.91 -8.68
N ASN A 63 -19.66 23.90 -7.56
CA ASN A 63 -19.08 25.11 -6.97
C ASN A 63 -17.53 25.17 -7.19
N PRO A 64 -16.99 26.19 -7.91
CA PRO A 64 -15.57 26.28 -8.25
C PRO A 64 -14.61 26.47 -7.07
N THR A 65 -15.09 26.89 -5.89
CA THR A 65 -14.22 27.34 -4.78
C THR A 65 -13.50 26.23 -4.02
N GLN A 66 -13.84 24.95 -4.24
CA GLN A 66 -13.23 23.81 -3.53
C GLN A 66 -12.22 23.00 -4.35
N PHE A 67 -12.12 23.26 -5.65
CA PHE A 67 -11.35 22.42 -6.57
C PHE A 67 -9.87 22.83 -6.56
N TYR A 68 -8.98 21.84 -6.73
CA TYR A 68 -7.52 21.95 -6.99
C TYR A 68 -6.52 22.04 -5.83
N ASN A 69 -6.91 22.31 -4.59
CA ASN A 69 -5.88 22.75 -3.62
C ASN A 69 -4.96 21.66 -3.01
N ASN A 70 -5.00 20.39 -3.45
CA ASN A 70 -4.25 19.32 -2.75
C ASN A 70 -3.61 18.22 -3.61
N GLN A 71 -3.73 18.24 -4.94
CA GLN A 71 -3.31 17.08 -5.75
C GLN A 71 -1.78 16.85 -5.78
N ASP A 72 -0.99 17.91 -6.02
CA ASP A 72 0.48 17.81 -5.98
C ASP A 72 1.00 17.40 -4.58
N ASN A 73 0.31 17.86 -3.53
CA ASN A 73 0.64 17.50 -2.16
C ASN A 73 0.28 16.04 -1.85
N ASP A 74 -0.86 15.55 -2.33
CA ASP A 74 -1.27 14.16 -2.18
C ASP A 74 -0.35 13.22 -2.97
N GLN A 75 0.05 13.60 -4.20
CA GLN A 75 1.04 12.88 -5.00
C GLN A 75 2.39 12.79 -4.27
N PHE A 76 2.88 13.90 -3.74
CA PHE A 76 4.11 13.93 -2.97
C PHE A 76 4.03 13.03 -1.72
N LYS A 77 2.90 13.01 -1.00
CA LYS A 77 2.70 12.11 0.15
C LYS A 77 2.77 10.63 -0.24
N ILE A 78 2.19 10.25 -1.38
CA ILE A 78 2.27 8.88 -1.91
C ILE A 78 3.72 8.52 -2.27
N GLU A 79 4.49 9.43 -2.87
CA GLU A 79 5.90 9.19 -3.18
C GLU A 79 6.76 9.04 -1.91
N GLN A 80 6.48 9.83 -0.87
CA GLN A 80 7.16 9.68 0.43
C GLN A 80 6.81 8.35 1.10
N LEU A 81 5.56 7.90 0.97
CA LEU A 81 5.12 6.59 1.44
C LEU A 81 5.91 5.46 0.78
N ASN A 82 6.13 5.51 -0.54
CA ASN A 82 6.93 4.49 -1.25
C ASN A 82 8.34 4.35 -0.65
N LYS A 83 9.01 5.49 -0.44
CA LYS A 83 10.34 5.53 0.18
C LYS A 83 10.33 4.93 1.58
N LYS A 84 9.25 5.12 2.32
CA LYS A 84 9.07 4.59 3.68
C LYS A 84 8.67 3.13 3.72
N LEU A 85 8.05 2.58 2.68
CA LEU A 85 7.74 1.15 2.53
C LEU A 85 8.92 0.32 2.02
N GLN A 86 10.14 0.87 2.04
CA GLN A 86 11.36 0.13 1.75
C GLN A 86 11.87 -0.60 3.01
N PRO A 87 12.44 -1.80 2.85
CA PRO A 87 13.02 -2.52 3.98
C PRO A 87 14.23 -1.76 4.55
N ASN A 88 14.27 -1.60 5.87
CA ASN A 88 15.41 -0.96 6.53
C ASN A 88 16.65 -1.87 6.46
N SER A 89 17.69 -1.43 5.76
CA SER A 89 18.94 -2.15 5.56
C SER A 89 19.76 -2.31 6.85
N ASP A 90 19.60 -1.41 7.81
CA ASP A 90 20.34 -1.45 9.08
C ASP A 90 19.91 -2.65 9.93
N ASN A 91 18.68 -3.13 9.71
CA ASN A 91 18.11 -4.30 10.38
C ASN A 91 18.52 -5.63 9.72
N LYS A 92 19.28 -5.61 8.61
CA LYS A 92 19.59 -6.83 7.84
C LYS A 92 20.69 -7.70 8.45
N ASN A 93 21.55 -7.11 9.29
CA ASN A 93 22.83 -7.73 9.64
C ASN A 93 22.96 -8.05 11.14
N LEU A 94 23.14 -9.34 11.42
CA LEU A 94 23.70 -9.83 12.68
C LEU A 94 25.23 -9.90 12.60
N LYS A 95 25.90 -9.62 13.72
CA LYS A 95 27.36 -9.77 13.83
C LYS A 95 27.77 -11.23 13.54
N ASN A 96 28.80 -11.41 12.72
CA ASN A 96 29.31 -12.73 12.36
C ASN A 96 30.39 -13.21 13.34
N TYR A 97 30.19 -14.39 13.92
CA TYR A 97 31.18 -15.13 14.68
C TYR A 97 31.29 -16.56 14.11
N ASN A 98 32.48 -17.14 14.13
CA ASN A 98 32.69 -18.51 13.66
C ASN A 98 32.48 -19.49 14.83
N ILE A 99 31.25 -19.62 15.33
CA ILE A 99 30.94 -20.47 16.49
C ILE A 99 29.77 -21.42 16.27
N PHE A 100 29.72 -22.48 17.08
CA PHE A 100 28.63 -23.45 17.10
C PHE A 100 27.30 -22.73 17.39
N SER A 101 26.24 -23.06 16.64
CA SER A 101 24.88 -22.47 16.68
C SER A 101 24.64 -21.08 16.06
N GLN A 102 25.69 -20.33 15.70
CA GLN A 102 25.56 -19.07 14.96
C GLN A 102 24.72 -19.23 13.69
N LYS A 103 25.00 -20.29 12.91
CA LYS A 103 24.32 -20.58 11.65
C LYS A 103 22.81 -20.76 11.85
N ASP A 104 22.40 -21.39 12.95
CA ASP A 104 21.00 -21.69 13.25
C ASP A 104 20.23 -20.41 13.66
N ILE A 105 20.84 -19.60 14.55
CA ILE A 105 20.27 -18.31 14.98
C ILE A 105 20.18 -17.36 13.78
N ARG A 106 21.27 -17.22 13.01
CA ARG A 106 21.32 -16.36 11.82
C ARG A 106 20.37 -16.84 10.74
N GLY A 107 20.26 -18.15 10.52
CA GLY A 107 19.31 -18.71 9.57
C GLY A 107 17.86 -18.43 9.96
N THR A 108 17.54 -18.49 11.25
CA THR A 108 16.20 -18.16 11.76
C THR A 108 15.90 -16.67 11.61
N PHE A 109 16.83 -15.80 11.98
CA PHE A 109 16.71 -14.35 11.80
C PHE A 109 16.58 -13.93 10.34
N ASN A 110 17.41 -14.47 9.44
CA ASN A 110 17.36 -14.13 8.02
C ASN A 110 16.01 -14.48 7.39
N LYS A 111 15.39 -15.61 7.81
CA LYS A 111 14.03 -15.97 7.35
C LYS A 111 12.98 -14.96 7.82
N HIS A 112 13.12 -14.44 9.04
CA HIS A 112 12.25 -13.38 9.53
C HIS A 112 12.43 -12.08 8.75
N TYR A 113 13.66 -11.69 8.44
CA TYR A 113 13.94 -10.52 7.60
C TYR A 113 13.40 -10.68 6.17
N GLN A 114 13.49 -11.88 5.58
CA GLN A 114 12.89 -12.16 4.27
C GLN A 114 11.37 -12.07 4.29
N LEU A 115 10.72 -12.51 5.38
CA LEU A 115 9.28 -12.32 5.56
C LEU A 115 8.93 -10.83 5.60
N TYR A 116 9.69 -10.03 6.34
CA TYR A 116 9.53 -8.58 6.37
C TYR A 116 9.65 -7.93 4.98
N GLU A 117 10.68 -8.29 4.20
CA GLU A 117 10.84 -7.82 2.82
C GLU A 117 9.62 -8.19 1.95
N SER A 118 9.12 -9.42 2.08
CA SER A 118 7.95 -9.90 1.32
C SER A 118 6.65 -9.18 1.70
N GLU A 119 6.41 -8.95 2.99
CA GLU A 119 5.20 -8.25 3.46
C GLU A 119 5.20 -6.78 3.05
N LEU A 120 6.37 -6.12 3.08
CA LEU A 120 6.50 -4.75 2.57
C LEU A 120 6.24 -4.64 1.06
N ALA A 121 6.71 -5.60 0.27
CA ALA A 121 6.43 -5.62 -1.17
C ALA A 121 4.92 -5.74 -1.47
N GLN A 122 4.16 -6.45 -0.63
CA GLN A 122 2.70 -6.48 -0.75
C GLN A 122 2.07 -5.13 -0.38
N LEU A 123 2.58 -4.43 0.64
CA LEU A 123 2.09 -3.10 1.01
C LEU A 123 2.39 -2.05 -0.06
N GLN A 124 3.42 -2.22 -0.88
CA GLN A 124 3.65 -1.35 -2.04
C GLN A 124 2.53 -1.44 -3.09
N GLN A 125 1.75 -2.53 -3.14
CA GLN A 125 0.56 -2.58 -4.00
C GLN A 125 -0.55 -1.63 -3.53
N GLU A 126 -0.60 -1.30 -2.23
CA GLU A 126 -1.54 -0.31 -1.70
C GLU A 126 -1.18 1.13 -2.14
N GLU A 127 0.10 1.40 -2.44
CA GLU A 127 0.52 2.65 -3.06
C GLU A 127 -0.01 2.78 -4.49
N VAL A 128 0.02 1.69 -5.27
CA VAL A 128 -0.50 1.67 -6.64
C VAL A 128 -1.99 2.03 -6.62
N LYS A 129 -2.77 1.41 -5.73
CA LYS A 129 -4.20 1.73 -5.54
C LYS A 129 -4.43 3.20 -5.18
N LEU A 130 -3.58 3.79 -4.34
CA LEU A 130 -3.67 5.22 -4.02
C LEU A 130 -3.39 6.12 -5.23
N LYS A 131 -2.44 5.77 -6.10
CA LYS A 131 -2.19 6.50 -7.35
C LYS A 131 -3.35 6.37 -8.34
N GLU A 132 -3.92 5.18 -8.45
CA GLU A 132 -5.14 4.97 -9.24
C GLU A 132 -6.31 5.79 -8.68
N PHE A 133 -6.48 5.87 -7.36
CA PHE A 133 -7.49 6.74 -6.75
C PHE A 133 -7.30 8.21 -7.11
N LEU A 134 -6.07 8.74 -7.03
CA LEU A 134 -5.79 10.12 -7.46
C LEU A 134 -6.13 10.32 -8.94
N SER A 135 -5.81 9.35 -9.80
CA SER A 135 -6.12 9.42 -11.22
C SER A 135 -7.64 9.43 -11.50
N TYR A 136 -8.44 8.72 -10.70
CA TYR A 136 -9.90 8.76 -10.78
C TYR A 136 -10.46 10.07 -10.28
N LYS A 137 -9.89 10.62 -9.21
CA LYS A 137 -10.25 11.95 -8.73
C LYS A 137 -10.03 12.98 -9.84
N ASP A 138 -8.93 12.92 -10.57
CA ASP A 138 -8.66 13.84 -11.67
C ASP A 138 -9.69 13.71 -12.79
N TYR A 139 -9.98 12.46 -13.16
CA TYR A 139 -11.04 12.17 -14.12
C TYR A 139 -12.36 12.80 -13.65
N LYS A 140 -12.78 12.54 -12.41
CA LYS A 140 -13.99 13.11 -11.81
C LYS A 140 -13.96 14.65 -11.75
N ASN A 141 -12.81 15.28 -11.47
CA ASN A 141 -12.68 16.73 -11.42
C ASN A 141 -13.02 17.36 -12.78
N HIS A 142 -12.59 16.75 -13.89
CA HIS A 142 -12.96 17.21 -15.23
C HIS A 142 -14.46 17.17 -15.49
N TRP A 143 -15.15 16.16 -14.96
CA TRP A 143 -16.61 16.11 -15.03
C TRP A 143 -17.29 17.23 -14.22
N ILE A 144 -16.68 17.65 -13.11
CA ILE A 144 -17.19 18.73 -12.26
C ILE A 144 -16.92 20.10 -12.90
N GLU A 145 -15.76 20.30 -13.50
CA GLU A 145 -15.43 21.47 -14.32
C GLU A 145 -16.49 21.69 -15.42
N ASN A 146 -16.82 20.61 -16.14
CA ASN A 146 -17.84 20.63 -17.18
C ASN A 146 -19.23 20.97 -16.61
N CYS A 147 -19.58 20.48 -15.42
CA CYS A 147 -20.83 20.86 -14.75
C CYS A 147 -20.87 22.36 -14.36
N ILE A 148 -19.78 22.91 -13.81
CA ILE A 148 -19.69 24.33 -13.47
C ILE A 148 -19.90 25.18 -14.73
N GLY A 149 -19.24 24.79 -15.83
CA GLY A 149 -19.44 25.40 -17.14
C GLY A 149 -20.91 25.43 -17.56
N PHE A 150 -21.62 24.31 -17.41
CA PHE A 150 -23.04 24.21 -17.75
C PHE A 150 -23.93 25.17 -16.96
N GLN A 151 -23.69 25.36 -15.67
CA GLN A 151 -24.53 26.22 -14.82
C GLN A 151 -24.24 27.71 -15.03
N GLY A 152 -23.00 28.08 -15.42
CA GLY A 152 -22.57 29.47 -15.56
C GLY A 152 -22.73 30.07 -16.96
N SER A 153 -23.10 29.29 -17.98
CA SER A 153 -23.03 29.75 -19.38
C SER A 153 -24.22 30.62 -19.82
N ILE A 154 -23.91 31.71 -20.53
CA ILE A 154 -24.87 32.59 -21.21
C ILE A 154 -25.35 31.98 -22.55
N ASN A 155 -24.50 31.14 -23.19
CA ASN A 155 -24.84 30.43 -24.42
C ASN A 155 -24.57 28.92 -24.24
N PRO A 156 -25.60 28.15 -23.89
CA PRO A 156 -25.41 26.75 -23.52
C PRO A 156 -24.98 25.84 -24.69
N ASN A 157 -25.18 26.22 -25.96
CA ASN A 157 -24.76 25.39 -27.09
C ASN A 157 -23.23 25.40 -27.29
N THR A 158 -22.57 26.55 -27.10
CA THR A 158 -21.11 26.66 -27.19
C THR A 158 -20.42 25.86 -26.08
N ASN A 159 -21.01 25.80 -24.90
CA ASN A 159 -20.50 24.96 -23.81
C ASN A 159 -20.64 23.46 -24.09
N ILE A 160 -21.72 23.01 -24.72
CA ILE A 160 -21.86 21.60 -25.09
C ILE A 160 -20.78 21.20 -26.10
N GLU A 161 -20.50 22.05 -27.09
CA GLU A 161 -19.42 21.83 -28.06
C GLU A 161 -18.05 21.76 -27.36
N GLU A 162 -17.77 22.66 -26.43
CA GLU A 162 -16.52 22.65 -25.64
C GLU A 162 -16.38 21.37 -24.80
N ILE A 163 -17.45 20.92 -24.17
CA ILE A 163 -17.47 19.69 -23.35
C ILE A 163 -17.26 18.45 -24.23
N CYS A 164 -17.84 18.44 -25.43
CA CYS A 164 -17.63 17.37 -26.40
C CYS A 164 -16.26 17.40 -27.08
N GLN A 165 -15.55 18.54 -27.06
CA GLN A 165 -14.15 18.64 -27.48
C GLN A 165 -13.18 18.27 -26.34
N GLN A 166 -13.54 18.54 -25.09
CA GLN A 166 -12.76 18.26 -23.89
C GLN A 166 -13.15 16.94 -23.21
N GLN A 167 -13.47 15.90 -24.00
CA GLN A 167 -13.79 14.58 -23.48
C GLN A 167 -12.71 14.10 -22.49
N SER A 168 -13.14 13.80 -21.27
CA SER A 168 -12.28 13.24 -20.24
C SER A 168 -11.85 11.85 -20.69
N LYS A 169 -10.54 11.63 -20.85
CA LYS A 169 -10.01 10.33 -21.26
C LYS A 169 -9.68 9.51 -20.02
N LEU A 170 -10.01 8.22 -20.04
CA LEU A 170 -9.57 7.34 -18.98
C LEU A 170 -8.03 7.28 -18.91
N PRO A 171 -7.43 7.42 -17.71
CA PRO A 171 -6.02 7.17 -17.53
C PRO A 171 -5.68 5.70 -17.89
N LYS A 172 -4.66 5.47 -18.72
CA LYS A 172 -4.24 4.11 -19.13
C LYS A 172 -3.75 3.22 -17.99
N SER A 173 -3.44 3.80 -16.83
CA SER A 173 -2.89 3.14 -15.65
C SER A 173 -3.91 2.31 -14.86
N TYR A 174 -5.19 2.40 -15.21
CA TYR A 174 -6.32 2.07 -14.33
C TYR A 174 -6.71 0.57 -14.30
N LYS A 175 -5.75 -0.34 -14.51
CA LYS A 175 -6.04 -1.76 -14.76
C LYS A 175 -6.16 -2.63 -13.51
N GLU A 176 -5.74 -2.17 -12.33
CA GLU A 176 -5.74 -3.05 -11.15
C GLU A 176 -7.03 -2.95 -10.32
N LEU A 177 -7.79 -1.85 -10.44
CA LEU A 177 -9.18 -1.71 -9.98
C LEU A 177 -10.18 -2.19 -11.05
N ASN A 178 -10.10 -3.47 -11.44
CA ASN A 178 -10.83 -4.06 -12.58
C ASN A 178 -12.34 -3.73 -12.65
N ASN A 179 -13.03 -3.67 -11.50
CA ASN A 179 -14.46 -3.35 -11.47
C ASN A 179 -14.70 -1.85 -11.76
N LEU A 180 -13.89 -0.96 -11.18
CA LEU A 180 -14.00 0.48 -11.41
C LEU A 180 -13.66 0.84 -12.86
N TYR A 181 -12.66 0.18 -13.43
CA TYR A 181 -12.24 0.40 -14.81
C TYR A 181 -13.37 0.17 -15.81
N THR A 182 -14.06 -0.96 -15.66
CA THR A 182 -15.13 -1.38 -16.58
C THR A 182 -16.30 -0.39 -16.52
N GLU A 183 -16.69 0.04 -15.32
CA GLU A 183 -17.75 1.04 -15.14
C GLU A 183 -17.36 2.39 -15.74
N LEU A 184 -16.11 2.83 -15.52
CA LEU A 184 -15.62 4.08 -16.09
C LEU A 184 -15.51 4.04 -17.62
N GLU A 185 -15.11 2.92 -18.20
CA GLU A 185 -15.07 2.70 -19.66
C GLU A 185 -16.49 2.76 -20.27
N ASN A 186 -17.47 2.16 -19.60
CA ASN A 186 -18.88 2.27 -20.01
C ASN A 186 -19.35 3.73 -19.99
N ILE A 187 -19.03 4.48 -18.93
CA ILE A 187 -19.39 5.90 -18.80
C ILE A 187 -18.72 6.74 -19.90
N GLU A 188 -17.44 6.51 -20.23
CA GLU A 188 -16.72 7.19 -21.32
C GLU A 188 -17.38 6.89 -22.68
N GLN A 189 -17.79 5.64 -22.92
CA GLN A 189 -18.46 5.24 -24.15
C GLN A 189 -19.86 5.85 -24.29
N GLU A 190 -20.63 5.93 -23.19
CA GLU A 190 -21.91 6.62 -23.16
C GLU A 190 -21.74 8.14 -23.38
N GLN A 191 -20.71 8.76 -22.80
CA GLN A 191 -20.37 10.18 -23.03
C GLN A 191 -20.06 10.45 -24.51
N LYS A 192 -19.26 9.58 -25.12
CA LYS A 192 -18.91 9.68 -26.54
C LYS A 192 -20.14 9.61 -27.42
N THR A 193 -21.03 8.66 -27.13
CA THR A 193 -22.31 8.51 -27.84
C THR A 193 -23.18 9.76 -27.70
N LEU A 194 -23.28 10.32 -26.49
CA LEU A 194 -24.01 11.55 -26.22
C LEU A 194 -23.47 12.75 -27.05
N CYS A 195 -22.15 12.86 -27.18
CA CYS A 195 -21.51 13.90 -27.97
C CYS A 195 -21.63 13.70 -29.49
N GLU A 196 -21.58 12.45 -29.96
CA GLU A 196 -21.86 12.11 -31.35
C GLU A 196 -23.31 12.44 -31.73
N ASP A 197 -24.27 12.08 -30.87
CA ASP A 197 -25.68 12.42 -31.03
C ASP A 197 -25.88 13.94 -31.11
N TRP A 198 -25.25 14.71 -30.23
CA TRP A 198 -25.30 16.17 -30.26
C TRP A 198 -24.83 16.75 -31.60
N ASN A 199 -23.64 16.34 -32.05
CA ASN A 199 -23.05 16.82 -33.30
C ASN A 199 -23.91 16.45 -34.53
N ASN A 200 -24.49 15.25 -34.53
CA ASN A 200 -25.38 14.81 -35.60
C ASN A 200 -26.72 15.58 -35.61
N THR A 201 -27.20 16.00 -34.44
CA THR A 201 -28.49 16.69 -34.31
C THR A 201 -28.38 18.20 -34.61
N LEU A 202 -27.23 18.83 -34.35
CA LEU A 202 -26.93 20.21 -34.76
C LEU A 202 -26.98 20.42 -36.28
N LEU A 203 -26.65 19.39 -37.05
CA LEU A 203 -26.66 19.44 -38.53
C LEU A 203 -28.05 19.42 -39.17
N PHE A 204 -29.12 19.17 -38.39
CA PHE A 204 -30.44 18.82 -38.96
C PHE A 204 -31.63 19.68 -38.54
N ILE A 205 -31.47 20.74 -37.73
CA ILE A 205 -32.63 21.49 -37.20
C ILE A 205 -32.81 22.84 -37.91
N PRO A 206 -33.92 23.05 -38.66
CA PRO A 206 -34.14 24.30 -39.39
C PRO A 206 -34.64 25.49 -38.55
N ASN A 207 -34.94 25.35 -37.25
CA ASN A 207 -35.52 26.43 -36.43
C ASN A 207 -35.13 26.33 -34.94
N ASN A 208 -35.00 27.49 -34.28
CA ASN A 208 -34.54 27.66 -32.89
C ASN A 208 -35.29 26.84 -31.81
N GLU A 209 -36.52 26.37 -32.05
CA GLU A 209 -37.28 25.58 -31.08
C GLU A 209 -36.74 24.15 -30.89
N GLY A 210 -36.16 23.54 -31.93
CA GLY A 210 -35.53 22.22 -31.83
C GLY A 210 -34.19 22.25 -31.06
N LEU A 211 -33.50 23.38 -31.09
CA LEU A 211 -32.25 23.60 -30.34
C LEU A 211 -32.47 23.59 -28.82
N PHE A 212 -33.61 24.10 -28.34
CA PHE A 212 -33.94 24.12 -26.91
C PHE A 212 -34.22 22.71 -26.34
N VAL A 213 -34.98 21.86 -27.05
CA VAL A 213 -35.31 20.50 -26.61
C VAL A 213 -34.07 19.60 -26.57
N ASN A 214 -33.16 19.77 -27.53
CA ASN A 214 -31.90 19.03 -27.55
C ASN A 214 -30.98 19.39 -26.40
N ASN A 215 -30.96 20.65 -25.99
CA ASN A 215 -30.12 21.12 -24.90
C ASN A 215 -30.59 20.58 -23.54
N GLU A 216 -31.89 20.62 -23.24
CA GLU A 216 -32.42 20.02 -22.01
C GLU A 216 -32.25 18.50 -21.98
N THR A 217 -32.41 17.83 -23.12
CA THR A 217 -32.15 16.38 -23.22
C THR A 217 -30.67 16.05 -23.00
N PHE A 218 -29.76 16.86 -23.56
CA PHE A 218 -28.33 16.71 -23.35
C PHE A 218 -27.98 16.89 -21.88
N LYS A 219 -28.48 17.95 -21.23
CA LYS A 219 -28.28 18.22 -19.81
C LYS A 219 -28.74 17.06 -18.94
N LEU A 220 -29.94 16.52 -19.17
CA LEU A 220 -30.47 15.38 -18.41
C LEU A 220 -29.58 14.14 -18.54
N LYS A 221 -29.19 13.78 -19.77
CA LYS A 221 -28.29 12.64 -20.02
C LYS A 221 -26.90 12.86 -19.43
N TRP A 222 -26.37 14.08 -19.51
CA TRP A 222 -25.09 14.44 -18.90
C TRP A 222 -25.14 14.36 -17.37
N THR A 223 -26.22 14.84 -16.75
CA THR A 223 -26.44 14.72 -15.31
C THR A 223 -26.57 13.26 -14.87
N ASP A 224 -27.21 12.41 -15.67
CA ASP A 224 -27.28 10.96 -15.41
C ASP A 224 -25.89 10.32 -15.41
N LEU A 225 -25.07 10.59 -16.45
CA LEU A 225 -23.68 10.12 -16.52
C LEU A 225 -22.84 10.59 -15.33
N TYR A 226 -23.01 11.86 -14.94
CA TYR A 226 -22.35 12.41 -13.78
C TYR A 226 -22.77 11.70 -12.47
N SER A 227 -24.06 11.40 -12.31
CA SER A 227 -24.56 10.64 -11.17
C SER A 227 -23.90 9.26 -11.08
N LYS A 228 -23.72 8.57 -12.21
CA LYS A 228 -23.03 7.27 -12.26
C LYS A 228 -21.58 7.36 -11.76
N ILE A 229 -20.85 8.41 -12.13
CA ILE A 229 -19.48 8.62 -11.64
C ILE A 229 -19.48 8.80 -10.12
N THR A 230 -20.39 9.63 -9.59
CA THR A 230 -20.44 9.86 -8.14
C THR A 230 -20.81 8.62 -7.33
N THR A 231 -21.60 7.70 -7.89
CA THR A 231 -21.90 6.43 -7.22
C THR A 231 -20.68 5.51 -7.08
N LEU A 232 -19.68 5.66 -7.95
CA LEU A 232 -18.42 4.92 -7.87
C LEU A 232 -17.55 5.36 -6.69
N ASP A 233 -17.77 6.56 -6.11
CA ASP A 233 -17.03 7.00 -4.92
C ASP A 233 -17.13 5.99 -3.79
N GLN A 234 -18.33 5.46 -3.54
CA GLN A 234 -18.57 4.51 -2.46
C GLN A 234 -17.85 3.18 -2.71
N GLU A 235 -17.82 2.71 -3.96
CA GLU A 235 -17.10 1.51 -4.35
C GLU A 235 -15.59 1.67 -4.14
N VAL A 236 -15.05 2.84 -4.51
CA VAL A 236 -13.65 3.17 -4.25
C VAL A 236 -13.35 3.19 -2.76
N ILE A 237 -14.18 3.83 -1.93
CA ILE A 237 -14.01 3.83 -0.46
C ILE A 237 -13.95 2.41 0.07
N THR A 238 -14.88 1.54 -0.34
CA THR A 238 -14.92 0.15 0.13
C THR A 238 -13.73 -0.69 -0.33
N SER A 239 -13.06 -0.30 -1.41
CA SER A 239 -11.85 -0.98 -1.89
C SER A 239 -10.63 -0.73 -0.99
N PHE A 240 -10.64 0.34 -0.18
CA PHE A 240 -9.60 0.63 0.81
C PHE A 240 -9.95 0.00 2.16
N ASN A 241 -9.26 -1.09 2.49
CA ASN A 241 -9.55 -1.87 3.70
C ASN A 241 -8.52 -1.59 4.81
N ALA A 242 -8.83 -0.64 5.70
CA ALA A 242 -8.01 -0.33 6.87
C ALA A 242 -7.96 -1.48 7.91
N GLU A 243 -8.97 -2.34 7.97
CA GLU A 243 -8.97 -3.51 8.86
C GLU A 243 -7.92 -4.55 8.43
N ASN A 244 -7.73 -4.74 7.12
CA ASN A 244 -6.68 -5.62 6.58
C ASN A 244 -5.27 -5.16 7.00
N LEU A 245 -5.03 -3.85 7.09
CA LEU A 245 -3.75 -3.30 7.53
C LEU A 245 -3.47 -3.62 9.01
N ASN A 246 -4.46 -3.45 9.88
CA ASN A 246 -4.31 -3.78 11.30
C ASN A 246 -4.14 -5.29 11.54
N GLN A 247 -4.82 -6.14 10.77
CA GLN A 247 -4.62 -7.58 10.83
C GLN A 247 -3.18 -7.98 10.44
N LYS A 248 -2.60 -7.32 9.43
CA LYS A 248 -1.20 -7.52 9.03
C LYS A 248 -0.21 -7.20 10.16
N ILE A 249 -0.45 -6.14 10.95
CA ILE A 249 0.36 -5.82 12.15
C ILE A 249 0.32 -7.00 13.13
N GLY A 250 -0.89 -7.43 13.53
CA GLY A 250 -1.05 -8.49 14.51
C GLY A 250 -0.41 -9.82 14.07
N MET A 251 -0.60 -10.20 12.80
CA MET A 251 0.03 -11.39 12.22
C MET A 251 1.57 -11.30 12.27
N PHE A 252 2.14 -10.14 11.97
CA PHE A 252 3.58 -9.96 11.95
C PHE A 252 4.20 -9.96 13.36
N GLU A 253 3.51 -9.37 14.34
CA GLU A 253 3.90 -9.42 15.77
C GLU A 253 3.88 -10.85 16.32
N GLU A 254 2.86 -11.65 15.94
CA GLU A 254 2.81 -13.07 16.29
C GLU A 254 3.98 -13.84 15.68
N LYS A 255 4.29 -13.62 14.39
CA LYS A 255 5.43 -14.25 13.72
C LYS A 255 6.77 -13.84 14.34
N THR A 256 6.91 -12.59 14.74
CA THR A 256 8.09 -12.09 15.46
C THR A 256 8.26 -12.82 16.79
N SER A 257 7.19 -13.00 17.55
CA SER A 257 7.21 -13.73 18.82
C SER A 257 7.62 -15.19 18.62
N GLN A 258 7.08 -15.88 17.61
CA GLN A 258 7.47 -17.25 17.24
C GLN A 258 8.96 -17.37 16.88
N VAL A 259 9.52 -16.36 16.20
CA VAL A 259 10.95 -16.29 15.85
C VAL A 259 11.82 -16.13 17.10
N ILE A 260 11.44 -15.23 18.01
CA ILE A 260 12.13 -15.01 19.28
C ILE A 260 12.15 -16.29 20.12
N ASP A 261 11.01 -16.96 20.26
CA ASP A 261 10.91 -18.23 21.00
C ASP A 261 11.82 -19.30 20.39
N LYS A 262 11.86 -19.39 19.06
CA LYS A 262 12.75 -20.32 18.36
C LYS A 262 14.22 -20.01 18.61
N ILE A 263 14.62 -18.73 18.61
CA ILE A 263 15.99 -18.31 18.96
C ILE A 263 16.33 -18.69 20.42
N ILE A 264 15.40 -18.51 21.34
CA ILE A 264 15.55 -18.91 22.74
C ILE A 264 15.72 -20.43 22.85
N GLN A 265 14.93 -21.22 22.14
CA GLN A 265 15.02 -22.68 22.12
C GLN A 265 16.36 -23.18 21.53
N ILE A 266 16.83 -22.58 20.42
CA ILE A 266 18.16 -22.86 19.86
C ILE A 266 19.23 -22.58 20.92
N THR A 267 19.14 -21.43 21.59
CA THR A 267 20.11 -21.05 22.64
C THR A 267 20.10 -22.03 23.82
N LYS A 268 18.91 -22.43 24.29
CA LYS A 268 18.75 -23.39 25.40
C LYS A 268 19.27 -24.79 25.04
N SER A 269 18.87 -25.33 23.89
CA SER A 269 19.32 -26.66 23.43
C SER A 269 20.82 -26.74 23.24
N LYS A 270 21.46 -25.68 22.74
CA LYS A 270 22.90 -25.65 22.48
C LYS A 270 23.70 -25.47 23.77
N LYS A 271 23.21 -24.67 24.73
CA LYS A 271 23.74 -24.67 26.11
C LYS A 271 23.61 -26.05 26.76
N GLY A 272 22.48 -26.73 26.55
CA GLY A 272 22.23 -28.10 27.03
C GLY A 272 23.22 -29.12 26.45
N LEU A 273 23.49 -29.07 25.14
CA LEU A 273 24.49 -29.93 24.50
C LEU A 273 25.90 -29.68 25.03
N ILE A 274 26.31 -28.41 25.20
CA ILE A 274 27.61 -28.06 25.79
C ILE A 274 27.72 -28.63 27.22
N ASN A 275 26.64 -28.57 28.01
CA ASN A 275 26.59 -29.17 29.34
C ASN A 275 26.51 -30.72 29.32
N MET A 276 25.97 -31.33 28.26
CA MET A 276 25.86 -32.79 28.13
C MET A 276 27.19 -33.43 27.71
N PHE A 277 27.95 -32.80 26.80
CA PHE A 277 29.34 -33.18 26.51
C PHE A 277 30.23 -33.13 27.75
N TYR A 278 29.85 -32.34 28.74
CA TYR A 278 30.52 -32.25 30.04
C TYR A 278 30.09 -33.36 31.01
N LEU A 279 28.83 -33.79 31.01
CA LEU A 279 28.37 -34.94 31.79
C LEU A 279 28.94 -36.26 31.27
N LEU A 280 29.26 -36.32 29.98
CA LEU A 280 30.02 -37.40 29.35
C LEU A 280 31.52 -37.19 29.56
N ASP A 281 31.94 -36.92 30.80
CA ASP A 281 33.35 -36.83 31.24
C ASP A 281 34.03 -38.20 31.07
N VAL A 282 34.14 -38.67 29.83
CA VAL A 282 34.92 -39.83 29.42
C VAL A 282 36.35 -39.41 29.64
N LYS A 283 36.97 -39.97 30.66
CA LYS A 283 38.40 -39.80 30.88
C LYS A 283 39.11 -40.19 29.58
N PRO A 284 40.05 -39.38 29.06
CA PRO A 284 40.81 -39.73 27.86
C PRO A 284 41.51 -41.10 27.95
N SER A 285 41.71 -41.62 29.17
CA SER A 285 42.24 -42.96 29.45
C SER A 285 41.29 -44.11 29.09
N GLU A 286 40.03 -43.86 28.75
CA GLU A 286 39.04 -44.91 28.42
C GLU A 286 38.75 -45.02 26.92
N ILE A 287 39.38 -44.19 26.08
CA ILE A 287 39.22 -44.19 24.61
C ILE A 287 40.38 -44.95 23.92
N ILE A 288 41.39 -45.37 24.67
CA ILE A 288 42.48 -46.22 24.16
C ILE A 288 42.54 -47.48 25.02
N ASN A 289 41.74 -48.47 24.63
CA ASN A 289 42.04 -49.90 24.73
C ASN A 289 41.50 -50.58 23.48
#